data_AF-A0A4S4MDQ4-F1
#
_entry.id   AF-A0A4S4MDQ4-F1
#
_cell.length_a   1.000
_cell.length_b   1.000
_cell.length_c   1.000
_cell.angle_alpha   90.00
_cell.angle_beta   90.00
_cell.angle_gamma   90.00
#
_symmetry.space_group_name_H-M   'P 1'
#
loop_
_entity.id
_entity.type
_entity.pdbx_description
1 polymer ?
#
loop_
_entity_poly.entity_id
_entity_poly.type
_entity_poly.pdbx_seq_one_letter_code
_entity_poly.pdbx_strand_id
1 'polypeptide(L)'
;MINTQGQATQRGPPPPIPPKPGQYGYSAESSTPRIPAHLKGKAREGEGTDVGGAGGARGGNSYPVSNPNPNPVSSPNPVSNPNLVSEGNEQSLVMLLFHKMNSLHQMGQAHLEESRETRKLLAQIVQMGVQQPFNRQNDTVQRRRRGAVNGPEMGPIDVFSSPAPAPAPAPGPTRDGFVDHAVASQNHPGLSRLKDAVRQHFVTLSKCKTGKQLLRKHPPLKKEQITAISENAPNAIVVTADHFRVDFEESWKKGLLNQNARTIFVENFLLAVQGGMYSYPPITPDLLFADQIGDTLDRHMNTLRRRYRDAKKPKSSTQDAKNAILSRMRSRRGTLYESRVTCCIRRGLASHVRLLSLLSPAHMSGDETDSVSDGEHHRPRRVAAQKEHAALYRIVDVPWRSAEFTTFLRTTDAMYRDDWADKLGRAGIVRVQQTFLQKKGLQRRAVRTGGNPPRTRVEKPLAKDATVKYTVPSCLPRNCYKIDWLRKLQPWRRTQMGILEQDYDFTFPADSSTAMESEDPLANLMDIEPEEVDGDEDDREEFYLGGDEEEDSGDEE
;
A
#
# COMPACT_ATOMS: atom_id res chain seq x y z
N MET A 1 -40.48 -22.90 -74.50
CA MET A 1 -40.70 -21.53 -74.99
C MET A 1 -41.38 -20.73 -73.89
N ILE A 2 -40.64 -19.85 -73.21
CA ILE A 2 -41.04 -18.56 -72.63
C ILE A 2 -39.71 -17.87 -72.33
N ASN A 3 -39.49 -16.73 -72.98
CA ASN A 3 -38.25 -15.98 -73.00
C ASN A 3 -38.46 -14.75 -72.10
N THR A 4 -37.75 -14.65 -70.98
CA THR A 4 -37.84 -13.49 -70.08
C THR A 4 -36.54 -12.70 -70.19
N GLN A 5 -36.59 -11.60 -70.93
CA GLN A 5 -35.52 -10.60 -71.03
C GLN A 5 -35.47 -9.79 -69.73
N GLY A 6 -34.33 -9.84 -69.04
CA GLY A 6 -34.01 -8.96 -67.92
C GLY A 6 -33.55 -7.59 -68.41
N GLN A 7 -34.27 -6.55 -68.02
CA GLN A 7 -33.85 -5.16 -68.22
C GLN A 7 -32.77 -4.76 -67.19
N ALA A 8 -31.60 -4.36 -67.69
CA ALA A 8 -30.54 -3.76 -66.89
C ALA A 8 -30.90 -2.30 -66.56
N THR A 9 -31.02 -1.99 -65.28
CA THR A 9 -31.16 -0.62 -64.78
C THR A 9 -29.78 0.05 -64.74
N GLN A 10 -29.58 1.06 -65.59
CA GLN A 10 -28.41 1.93 -65.55
C GLN A 10 -28.45 2.77 -64.26
N ARG A 11 -27.45 2.60 -63.39
CA ARG A 11 -27.20 3.50 -62.25
C ARG A 11 -26.42 4.72 -62.76
N GLY A 12 -27.03 5.89 -62.69
CA GLY A 12 -26.35 7.17 -62.94
C GLY A 12 -25.27 7.47 -61.89
N PRO A 13 -24.32 8.37 -62.20
CA PRO A 13 -23.22 8.72 -61.32
C PRO A 13 -23.70 9.41 -60.03
N PRO A 14 -22.99 9.23 -58.90
CA PRO A 14 -23.36 9.84 -57.63
C PRO A 14 -23.19 11.37 -57.63
N PRO A 15 -24.02 12.11 -56.86
CA PRO A 15 -23.93 13.56 -56.77
C PRO A 15 -22.65 14.03 -56.05
N PRO A 16 -22.18 15.25 -56.35
CA PRO A 16 -20.97 15.82 -55.76
C PRO A 16 -21.12 16.09 -54.26
N ILE A 17 -20.05 15.78 -53.52
CA ILE A 17 -19.94 15.96 -52.07
C ILE A 17 -19.80 17.47 -51.77
N PRO A 18 -20.55 18.03 -50.80
CA PRO A 18 -20.41 19.42 -50.41
C PRO A 18 -19.08 19.70 -49.68
N PRO A 19 -18.48 20.90 -49.85
CA PRO A 19 -17.22 21.25 -49.21
C PRO A 19 -17.36 21.41 -47.70
N LYS A 20 -16.35 20.94 -46.96
CA LYS A 20 -16.26 21.05 -45.50
C LYS A 20 -16.06 22.52 -45.09
N PRO A 21 -16.76 23.01 -44.04
CA PRO A 21 -16.57 24.36 -43.55
C PRO A 21 -15.33 24.49 -42.65
N GLY A 22 -14.50 25.50 -42.95
CA GLY A 22 -13.83 26.35 -41.96
C GLY A 22 -12.55 25.86 -41.29
N GLN A 23 -11.41 26.03 -41.95
CA GLN A 23 -10.15 26.36 -41.26
C GLN A 23 -9.93 27.87 -41.37
N TYR A 24 -10.16 28.58 -40.26
CA TYR A 24 -9.76 29.99 -40.13
C TYR A 24 -8.25 30.04 -39.92
N GLY A 25 -7.54 30.56 -40.92
CA GLY A 25 -6.17 31.05 -40.78
C GLY A 25 -6.19 32.42 -40.12
N TYR A 26 -5.50 32.55 -38.99
CA TYR A 26 -5.11 33.85 -38.45
C TYR A 26 -3.72 34.19 -38.98
N SER A 27 -3.67 35.18 -39.87
CA SER A 27 -2.46 35.96 -40.15
C SER A 27 -2.24 36.91 -38.99
N ALA A 28 -1.02 36.95 -38.44
CA ALA A 28 -0.55 38.06 -37.64
C ALA A 28 0.89 38.36 -38.05
N GLU A 29 1.04 39.50 -38.72
CA GLU A 29 2.29 40.21 -38.90
C GLU A 29 2.79 40.72 -37.53
N SER A 30 4.07 40.55 -37.23
CA SER A 30 4.92 41.61 -36.64
C SER A 30 6.35 41.10 -36.41
N SER A 31 7.24 41.65 -37.23
CA SER A 31 8.54 42.23 -36.89
C SER A 31 9.33 41.67 -35.69
N THR A 32 10.42 40.97 -35.98
CA THR A 32 11.65 41.04 -35.16
C THR A 32 12.88 41.18 -36.08
N PRO A 33 13.89 41.98 -35.70
CA PRO A 33 15.00 42.29 -36.58
C PRO A 33 16.10 41.22 -36.54
N ARG A 34 16.67 40.94 -37.72
CA ARG A 34 18.01 40.32 -37.91
C ARG A 34 19.09 41.30 -37.46
N ILE A 35 20.24 40.82 -36.96
CA ILE A 35 21.60 40.77 -37.58
C ILE A 35 22.61 40.63 -36.38
N PRO A 36 23.83 40.04 -36.48
CA PRO A 36 24.31 38.88 -37.22
C PRO A 36 25.26 37.95 -36.39
N ALA A 37 25.72 36.87 -37.01
CA ALA A 37 26.88 36.09 -36.60
C ALA A 37 28.21 36.77 -36.98
N HIS A 38 29.25 36.70 -36.14
CA HIS A 38 30.66 36.40 -36.53
C HIS A 38 31.65 36.43 -35.34
N LEU A 39 32.78 35.70 -35.54
CA LEU A 39 34.07 35.64 -34.80
C LEU A 39 34.13 34.59 -33.67
N LYS A 40 34.73 33.40 -33.84
CA LYS A 40 36.11 33.04 -34.21
C LYS A 40 37.15 33.56 -33.20
N GLY A 41 37.71 32.67 -32.38
CA GLY A 41 39.12 32.77 -31.98
C GLY A 41 39.49 32.61 -30.50
N LYS A 42 40.39 31.64 -30.27
CA LYS A 42 41.59 31.67 -29.41
C LYS A 42 41.48 31.43 -27.90
N ALA A 43 41.97 30.24 -27.54
CA ALA A 43 43.01 29.94 -26.54
C ALA A 43 43.55 31.09 -25.69
N ARG A 44 43.65 30.85 -24.37
CA ARG A 44 44.88 31.11 -23.61
C ARG A 44 44.92 30.38 -22.27
N GLU A 45 46.11 29.84 -22.00
CA GLU A 45 46.65 29.31 -20.75
C GLU A 45 46.83 30.41 -19.69
N GLY A 46 47.10 29.98 -18.44
CA GLY A 46 47.63 30.79 -17.33
C GLY A 46 47.07 30.29 -16.01
N GLU A 47 47.70 29.37 -15.28
CA GLU A 47 48.84 29.57 -14.36
C GLU A 47 48.61 30.62 -13.26
N GLY A 48 48.98 30.24 -12.03
CA GLY A 48 49.48 31.18 -11.04
C GLY A 48 48.66 31.30 -9.76
N THR A 49 49.09 30.59 -8.71
CA THR A 49 49.62 31.14 -7.43
C THR A 49 48.53 31.66 -6.47
N ASP A 50 48.24 31.00 -5.34
CA ASP A 50 49.03 30.81 -4.12
C ASP A 50 49.24 32.09 -3.29
N VAL A 51 49.31 31.91 -1.97
CA VAL A 51 49.60 32.87 -0.88
C VAL A 51 48.41 33.60 -0.21
N GLY A 52 48.00 33.06 0.94
CA GLY A 52 48.37 33.59 2.27
C GLY A 52 47.70 34.87 2.82
N GLY A 53 47.38 34.81 4.13
CA GLY A 53 47.11 35.96 5.02
C GLY A 53 45.78 35.83 5.76
N ALA A 54 45.69 35.36 7.01
CA ALA A 54 46.17 35.95 8.27
C ALA A 54 45.57 37.35 8.59
N GLY A 55 44.97 37.47 9.78
CA GLY A 55 44.60 38.73 10.42
C GLY A 55 43.10 38.89 10.63
N GLY A 56 42.59 38.56 11.83
CA GLY A 56 42.14 39.59 12.78
C GLY A 56 40.61 39.76 12.68
N ALA A 57 39.85 40.28 13.63
CA ALA A 57 40.09 40.70 14.99
C ALA A 57 38.71 40.72 15.69
N ARG A 58 38.74 40.60 17.02
CA ARG A 58 37.88 41.28 18.02
C ARG A 58 36.45 41.68 17.63
N GLY A 59 35.51 41.15 18.40
CA GLY A 59 34.18 41.75 18.59
C GLY A 59 33.53 41.20 19.85
N GLY A 60 33.89 41.76 21.01
CA GLY A 60 33.21 41.49 22.28
C GLY A 60 31.84 42.16 22.32
N ASN A 61 30.86 41.45 22.87
CA ASN A 61 29.64 42.05 23.37
C ASN A 61 29.34 41.49 24.77
N SER A 62 29.69 42.32 25.75
CA SER A 62 29.24 42.27 27.13
C SER A 62 27.73 42.53 27.20
N TYR A 63 26.97 41.62 27.81
CA TYR A 63 25.62 41.92 28.29
C TYR A 63 25.64 42.09 29.82
N PRO A 64 24.91 43.08 30.35
CA PRO A 64 24.98 43.45 31.75
C PRO A 64 24.17 42.51 32.65
N VAL A 65 24.80 42.20 33.78
CA VAL A 65 24.18 41.64 34.98
C VAL A 65 23.17 42.65 35.52
N SER A 66 21.92 42.22 35.74
CA SER A 66 20.94 42.95 36.54
C SER A 66 19.98 41.95 37.15
N ASN A 67 20.24 41.65 38.42
CA ASN A 67 19.39 40.86 39.30
C ASN A 67 18.94 41.80 40.42
N PRO A 68 17.63 42.04 40.61
CA PRO A 68 17.12 42.43 41.90
C PRO A 68 16.18 41.35 42.45
N ASN A 69 16.74 40.63 43.41
CA ASN A 69 16.12 39.98 44.56
C ASN A 69 14.74 40.57 44.96
N PRO A 70 13.70 39.73 45.11
CA PRO A 70 12.63 39.98 46.07
C PRO A 70 12.72 39.00 47.24
N ASN A 71 12.82 39.58 48.43
CA ASN A 71 12.74 38.93 49.74
C ASN A 71 11.63 37.86 49.83
N PRO A 72 11.89 36.68 50.41
CA PRO A 72 10.85 35.82 50.93
C PRO A 72 10.43 36.30 52.33
N VAL A 73 9.12 36.51 52.47
CA VAL A 73 8.42 36.76 53.73
C VAL A 73 8.62 35.56 54.66
N SER A 74 9.16 35.86 55.84
CA SER A 74 9.33 34.95 56.97
C SER A 74 8.01 34.28 57.36
N SER A 75 7.92 32.97 57.14
CA SER A 75 6.96 32.10 57.83
C SER A 75 7.63 31.55 59.10
N PRO A 76 6.93 31.51 60.25
CA PRO A 76 7.52 31.09 61.52
C PRO A 76 7.80 29.58 61.53
N ASN A 77 9.04 29.24 61.88
CA ASN A 77 9.46 27.87 62.21
C ASN A 77 8.60 27.33 63.37
N PRO A 78 7.91 26.18 63.22
CA PRO A 78 7.48 25.41 64.37
C PRO A 78 8.72 24.69 64.93
N VAL A 79 9.08 25.06 66.16
CA VAL A 79 10.07 24.35 66.98
C VAL A 79 9.58 22.90 67.13
N SER A 80 10.19 22.01 66.34
CA SER A 80 9.94 20.58 66.41
C SER A 80 10.69 20.03 67.60
N ASN A 81 9.93 19.67 68.63
CA ASN A 81 10.37 19.01 69.85
C ASN A 81 10.61 17.52 69.52
N PRO A 82 11.86 16.98 69.55
CA PRO A 82 12.13 15.62 69.06
C PRO A 82 11.82 14.50 70.06
N ASN A 83 11.12 14.76 71.18
CA ASN A 83 10.89 13.77 72.25
C ASN A 83 9.41 13.58 72.59
N LEU A 84 8.60 13.23 71.60
CA LEU A 84 7.29 12.59 71.83
C LEU A 84 7.02 11.55 70.74
N VAL A 85 7.69 10.40 70.85
CA VAL A 85 7.27 9.17 70.18
C VAL A 85 6.01 8.72 70.90
N SER A 86 4.86 9.19 70.42
CA SER A 86 3.57 8.59 70.73
C SER A 86 3.54 7.21 70.08
N GLU A 87 3.49 6.15 70.90
CA GLU A 87 3.40 4.73 70.53
C GLU A 87 2.12 4.35 69.76
N GLY A 88 1.44 5.31 69.13
CA GLY A 88 0.20 5.10 68.36
C GLY A 88 0.34 5.19 66.83
N ASN A 89 1.54 5.43 66.28
CA ASN A 89 1.68 5.83 64.86
C ASN A 89 2.07 4.70 63.89
N GLU A 90 2.33 3.49 64.38
CA GLU A 90 2.71 2.35 63.52
C GLU A 90 1.54 1.90 62.61
N GLN A 91 0.31 1.96 63.10
CA GLN A 91 -0.88 1.62 62.31
C GLN A 91 -1.10 2.61 61.14
N SER A 92 -0.74 3.88 61.34
CA SER A 92 -0.82 4.92 60.31
C SER A 92 0.19 4.68 59.18
N LEU A 93 1.42 4.27 59.53
CA LEU A 93 2.46 3.93 58.56
C LEU A 93 2.09 2.69 57.74
N VAL A 94 1.54 1.66 58.38
CA VAL A 94 1.07 0.44 57.71
C VAL A 94 -0.09 0.75 56.75
N MET A 95 -1.05 1.58 57.16
CA MET A 95 -2.15 2.01 56.29
C MET A 95 -1.66 2.83 55.08
N LEU A 96 -0.66 3.70 55.28
CA LEU A 96 -0.06 4.48 54.19
C LEU A 96 0.67 3.58 53.19
N LEU A 97 1.42 2.58 53.68
CA LEU A 97 2.08 1.58 52.85
C LEU A 97 1.07 0.73 52.06
N PHE A 98 -0.02 0.31 52.71
CA PHE A 98 -1.09 -0.45 52.06
C PHE A 98 -1.78 0.36 50.97
N HIS A 99 -2.04 1.65 51.21
CA HIS A 99 -2.60 2.55 50.21
C HIS A 99 -1.66 2.73 49.01
N LYS A 100 -0.35 2.88 49.26
CA LYS A 100 0.66 2.99 48.19
C LYS A 100 0.79 1.70 47.38
N MET A 101 0.75 0.54 48.03
CA MET A 101 0.73 -0.76 47.34
C MET A 101 -0.52 -0.94 46.48
N ASN A 102 -1.69 -0.57 46.98
CA ASN A 102 -2.93 -0.63 46.21
C ASN A 102 -2.91 0.35 45.02
N SER A 103 -2.35 1.54 45.19
CA SER A 103 -2.18 2.50 44.09
C SER A 103 -1.25 1.96 43.01
N LEU A 104 -0.11 1.38 43.39
CA LEU A 104 0.80 0.71 42.45
C LEU A 104 0.13 -0.47 41.73
N HIS A 105 -0.66 -1.27 42.45
CA HIS A 105 -1.42 -2.37 41.87
C HIS A 105 -2.47 -1.89 40.86
N GLN A 106 -3.21 -0.83 41.17
CA GLN A 106 -4.18 -0.22 40.26
C GLN A 106 -3.51 0.35 39.01
N MET A 107 -2.37 1.02 39.13
CA MET A 107 -1.59 1.47 37.98
C MET A 107 -1.10 0.30 37.12
N GLY A 108 -0.65 -0.79 37.75
CA GLY A 108 -0.26 -2.02 37.06
C GLY A 108 -1.41 -2.66 36.28
N GLN A 109 -2.61 -2.72 36.87
CA GLN A 109 -3.80 -3.22 36.18
C GLN A 109 -4.21 -2.33 35.01
N ALA A 110 -4.19 -1.01 35.17
CA ALA A 110 -4.50 -0.06 34.10
C ALA A 110 -3.53 -0.21 32.91
N HIS A 111 -2.24 -0.37 33.18
CA HIS A 111 -1.22 -0.59 32.15
C HIS A 111 -1.39 -1.95 31.43
N LEU A 112 -1.78 -3.00 32.16
CA LEU A 112 -2.08 -4.31 31.57
C LEU A 112 -3.30 -4.26 30.64
N GLU A 113 -4.34 -3.52 31.04
CA GLU A 113 -5.54 -3.33 30.24
C GLU A 113 -5.26 -2.48 28.99
N GLU A 114 -4.50 -1.39 29.12
CA GLU A 114 -4.01 -0.61 27.98
C GLU A 114 -3.16 -1.46 27.03
N SER A 115 -2.27 -2.30 27.57
CA SER A 115 -1.47 -3.23 26.77
C SER A 115 -2.33 -4.30 26.08
N ARG A 116 -3.44 -4.72 26.69
CA ARG A 116 -4.40 -5.65 26.08
C ARG A 116 -5.16 -4.99 24.94
N GLU A 117 -5.65 -3.78 25.14
CA GLU A 117 -6.30 -2.97 24.11
C GLU A 117 -5.34 -2.65 22.96
N THR A 118 -4.10 -2.31 23.26
CA THR A 118 -3.05 -2.09 22.25
C THR A 118 -2.79 -3.36 21.44
N ARG A 119 -2.77 -4.54 22.07
CA ARG A 119 -2.64 -5.83 21.38
C ARG A 119 -3.85 -6.13 20.49
N LYS A 120 -5.08 -5.86 20.95
CA LYS A 120 -6.30 -5.98 20.13
C LYS A 120 -6.24 -5.04 18.94
N LEU A 121 -5.85 -3.79 19.16
CA LEU A 121 -5.71 -2.76 18.13
C LEU A 121 -4.61 -3.14 17.14
N LEU A 122 -3.48 -3.67 17.57
CA LEU A 122 -2.43 -4.18 16.69
C LEU A 122 -2.92 -5.36 15.86
N ALA A 123 -3.64 -6.31 16.46
CA ALA A 123 -4.27 -7.39 15.72
C ALA A 123 -5.26 -6.84 14.68
N GLN A 124 -6.02 -5.80 15.02
CA GLN A 124 -6.96 -5.13 14.12
C GLN A 124 -6.26 -4.34 13.01
N ILE A 125 -5.19 -3.59 13.29
CA ILE A 125 -4.36 -2.89 12.29
C ILE A 125 -3.78 -3.89 11.30
N VAL A 126 -3.27 -5.00 11.81
CA VAL A 126 -2.72 -6.08 11.00
C VAL A 126 -3.82 -6.73 10.15
N GLN A 127 -5.03 -6.90 10.70
CA GLN A 127 -6.20 -7.33 9.94
C GLN A 127 -6.56 -6.32 8.84
N MET A 128 -6.62 -5.02 9.16
CA MET A 128 -6.95 -3.94 8.21
C MET A 128 -5.88 -3.75 7.12
N GLY A 129 -4.60 -3.93 7.46
CA GLY A 129 -3.47 -3.85 6.53
C GLY A 129 -3.44 -4.99 5.51
N VAL A 130 -3.89 -6.19 5.92
CA VAL A 130 -4.07 -7.34 5.01
C VAL A 130 -5.36 -7.22 4.20
N GLN A 131 -6.40 -6.56 4.76
CA GLN A 131 -7.69 -6.33 4.12
C GLN A 131 -7.75 -5.13 3.16
N GLN A 132 -6.64 -4.48 2.81
CA GLN A 132 -6.63 -3.58 1.64
C GLN A 132 -6.14 -4.30 0.38
N PRO A 133 -6.97 -5.11 -0.32
CA PRO A 133 -6.80 -5.19 -1.75
C PRO A 133 -7.06 -3.77 -2.25
N PHE A 134 -6.01 -3.10 -2.75
CA PHE A 134 -6.15 -1.87 -3.52
C PHE A 134 -7.15 -2.16 -4.65
N ASN A 135 -8.42 -1.84 -4.40
CA ASN A 135 -9.50 -2.09 -5.31
C ASN A 135 -9.31 -1.10 -6.46
N ARG A 136 -8.71 -1.57 -7.55
CA ARG A 136 -8.42 -0.79 -8.76
C ARG A 136 -9.67 -0.47 -9.59
N GLN A 137 -10.86 -0.74 -9.07
CA GLN A 137 -12.12 -0.56 -9.76
C GLN A 137 -12.84 0.66 -9.17
N ASN A 138 -12.74 1.82 -9.85
CA ASN A 138 -13.87 2.75 -10.08
C ASN A 138 -13.48 4.10 -10.70
N ASP A 139 -12.19 4.47 -10.76
CA ASP A 139 -11.78 5.77 -11.36
C ASP A 139 -11.87 5.84 -12.91
N THR A 140 -12.23 4.74 -13.60
CA THR A 140 -12.32 4.71 -15.07
C THR A 140 -13.74 4.93 -15.61
N VAL A 141 -14.79 4.97 -14.78
CA VAL A 141 -16.18 5.08 -15.26
C VAL A 141 -16.66 6.54 -15.38
N GLN A 142 -16.06 7.50 -14.68
CA GLN A 142 -16.53 8.90 -14.76
C GLN A 142 -16.07 9.68 -16.02
N ARG A 143 -15.19 9.12 -16.86
CA ARG A 143 -14.68 9.83 -18.04
C ARG A 143 -15.45 9.60 -19.35
N ARG A 144 -16.57 8.85 -19.34
CA ARG A 144 -17.34 8.50 -20.55
C ARG A 144 -18.80 9.01 -20.62
N ARG A 145 -19.24 9.90 -19.74
CA ARG A 145 -20.61 10.50 -19.80
C ARG A 145 -20.63 12.01 -20.13
N ARG A 146 -19.89 12.42 -21.16
CA ARG A 146 -20.18 13.68 -21.87
C ARG A 146 -20.11 13.39 -23.36
N GLY A 147 -21.24 12.99 -23.92
CA GLY A 147 -21.45 12.71 -25.33
C GLY A 147 -22.95 12.63 -25.57
N ALA A 148 -23.46 13.70 -26.17
CA ALA A 148 -24.81 13.98 -26.64
C ALA A 148 -25.70 12.77 -26.99
N VAL A 149 -26.96 12.79 -26.53
CA VAL A 149 -28.11 12.33 -27.30
C VAL A 149 -29.30 13.25 -26.95
N ASN A 150 -29.70 14.06 -27.94
CA ASN A 150 -31.04 14.61 -28.05
C ASN A 150 -31.96 13.52 -28.64
N GLY A 151 -33.14 13.33 -28.08
CA GLY A 151 -34.20 12.48 -28.67
C GLY A 151 -35.45 12.44 -27.79
N PRO A 152 -36.65 12.35 -28.39
CA PRO A 152 -37.82 13.13 -27.96
C PRO A 152 -38.84 12.37 -27.08
N GLU A 153 -39.75 13.18 -26.52
CA GLU A 153 -41.08 12.90 -25.97
C GLU A 153 -41.68 11.51 -26.24
N MET A 154 -42.11 10.85 -25.16
CA MET A 154 -43.20 9.87 -25.14
C MET A 154 -44.08 10.17 -23.91
N GLY A 155 -45.39 10.26 -24.15
CA GLY A 155 -46.42 10.76 -23.26
C GLY A 155 -46.82 9.85 -22.08
N PRO A 156 -47.92 10.21 -21.39
CA PRO A 156 -48.29 9.62 -20.11
C PRO A 156 -48.92 8.23 -20.31
N ILE A 157 -48.43 7.25 -19.54
CA ILE A 157 -49.04 5.92 -19.45
C ILE A 157 -50.03 5.92 -18.29
N ASP A 158 -51.23 5.43 -18.62
CA ASP A 158 -52.38 5.31 -17.75
C ASP A 158 -52.16 4.47 -16.50
N VAL A 159 -52.80 4.95 -15.44
CA VAL A 159 -52.98 4.35 -14.13
C VAL A 159 -54.08 3.29 -14.22
N PHE A 160 -53.76 2.01 -14.02
CA PHE A 160 -54.77 1.00 -13.71
C PHE A 160 -54.29 -0.06 -12.71
N SER A 161 -55.12 -0.22 -11.68
CA SER A 161 -55.43 -1.40 -10.87
C SER A 161 -54.33 -2.09 -10.06
N SER A 162 -54.41 -1.86 -8.74
CA SER A 162 -53.89 -2.76 -7.69
C SER A 162 -54.63 -4.10 -7.68
N PRO A 163 -53.93 -5.24 -7.71
CA PRO A 163 -54.47 -6.51 -7.22
C PRO A 163 -54.21 -6.69 -5.72
N ALA A 164 -55.15 -7.38 -5.06
CA ALA A 164 -55.20 -7.68 -3.63
C ALA A 164 -53.94 -8.40 -3.09
N PRO A 165 -53.65 -8.27 -1.78
CA PRO A 165 -52.44 -8.83 -1.17
C PRO A 165 -52.47 -10.35 -1.13
N ALA A 166 -51.39 -10.96 -1.63
CA ALA A 166 -51.12 -12.39 -1.50
C ALA A 166 -50.86 -12.77 -0.02
N PRO A 167 -51.22 -13.99 0.41
CA PRO A 167 -51.00 -14.48 1.76
C PRO A 167 -49.49 -14.57 2.08
N ALA A 168 -49.14 -14.22 3.31
CA ALA A 168 -47.78 -14.18 3.80
C ALA A 168 -47.07 -15.55 3.64
N PRO A 169 -45.84 -15.58 3.10
CA PRO A 169 -45.06 -16.82 3.04
C PRO A 169 -44.68 -17.26 4.46
N ALA A 170 -44.82 -18.57 4.71
CA ALA A 170 -44.42 -19.20 5.95
C ALA A 170 -42.95 -18.90 6.28
N PRO A 171 -42.60 -18.74 7.57
CA PRO A 171 -41.23 -18.50 8.00
C PRO A 171 -40.37 -19.71 7.59
N GLY A 172 -39.53 -19.50 6.58
CA GLY A 172 -38.49 -20.45 6.20
C GLY A 172 -37.48 -20.63 7.34
N PRO A 173 -36.74 -21.75 7.35
CA PRO A 173 -35.75 -22.04 8.38
C PRO A 173 -34.74 -20.88 8.48
N THR A 174 -34.58 -20.36 9.70
CA THR A 174 -33.64 -19.29 10.00
C THR A 174 -32.23 -19.71 9.60
N ARG A 175 -31.64 -18.91 8.70
CA ARG A 175 -30.27 -19.05 8.18
C ARG A 175 -29.25 -18.53 9.21
N ASP A 176 -29.45 -18.87 10.47
CA ASP A 176 -28.60 -18.48 11.60
C ASP A 176 -27.48 -19.52 11.76
N GLY A 177 -26.40 -19.35 11.01
CA GLY A 177 -25.25 -20.25 11.04
C GLY A 177 -24.29 -20.11 9.86
N PHE A 178 -24.64 -19.32 8.85
CA PHE A 178 -23.71 -18.96 7.77
C PHE A 178 -22.74 -17.87 8.26
N VAL A 179 -21.80 -18.27 9.10
CA VAL A 179 -20.67 -17.42 9.50
C VAL A 179 -19.97 -16.94 8.23
N ASP A 180 -19.68 -15.64 8.13
CA ASP A 180 -18.96 -15.03 7.00
C ASP A 180 -17.52 -15.59 6.90
N HIS A 181 -17.40 -16.81 6.36
CA HIS A 181 -16.14 -17.53 6.15
C HIS A 181 -15.16 -16.75 5.24
N ALA A 182 -15.65 -15.76 4.49
CA ALA A 182 -14.86 -14.95 3.57
C ALA A 182 -13.85 -14.02 4.26
N VAL A 183 -14.12 -13.56 5.50
CA VAL A 183 -13.24 -12.61 6.21
C VAL A 183 -12.15 -13.33 7.00
N ALA A 184 -12.50 -14.45 7.63
CA ALA A 184 -11.55 -15.26 8.40
C ALA A 184 -10.44 -15.88 7.51
N SER A 185 -10.74 -16.20 6.25
CA SER A 185 -9.80 -16.93 5.39
C SER A 185 -8.59 -16.13 4.91
N GLN A 186 -8.64 -14.79 4.91
CA GLN A 186 -7.57 -13.97 4.32
C GLN A 186 -6.23 -14.04 5.07
N ASN A 187 -6.27 -14.39 6.35
CA ASN A 187 -5.08 -14.52 7.21
C ASN A 187 -4.71 -15.98 7.50
N HIS A 188 -5.33 -16.95 6.84
CA HIS A 188 -5.04 -18.36 7.10
C HIS A 188 -3.57 -18.67 6.73
N PRO A 189 -2.76 -19.29 7.61
CA PRO A 189 -1.36 -19.59 7.33
C PRO A 189 -1.18 -20.47 6.07
N GLY A 190 -2.15 -21.35 5.79
CA GLY A 190 -2.17 -22.19 4.58
C GLY A 190 -2.53 -21.45 3.28
N LEU A 191 -2.99 -20.19 3.33
CA LEU A 191 -3.50 -19.49 2.15
C LEU A 191 -2.43 -19.26 1.08
N SER A 192 -1.17 -19.05 1.48
CA SER A 192 -0.05 -18.92 0.55
C SER A 192 0.14 -20.20 -0.26
N ARG A 193 0.03 -21.36 0.40
CA ARG A 193 0.11 -22.67 -0.24
C ARG A 193 -1.05 -22.90 -1.22
N LEU A 194 -2.28 -22.59 -0.83
CA LEU A 194 -3.44 -22.65 -1.74
C LEU A 194 -3.24 -21.76 -2.97
N LYS A 195 -2.76 -20.52 -2.79
CA LYS A 195 -2.49 -19.59 -3.90
C LYS A 195 -1.50 -20.18 -4.90
N ASP A 196 -0.43 -20.82 -4.42
CA ASP A 196 0.58 -21.42 -5.30
C ASP A 196 0.04 -22.66 -6.02
N ALA A 197 -0.71 -23.51 -5.33
CA ALA A 197 -1.40 -24.65 -5.94
C ALA A 197 -2.40 -24.19 -7.03
N VAL A 198 -3.22 -23.16 -6.77
CA VAL A 198 -4.16 -22.59 -7.75
C VAL A 198 -3.42 -22.05 -8.99
N ARG A 199 -2.29 -21.36 -8.80
CA ARG A 199 -1.45 -20.87 -9.92
C ARG A 199 -0.91 -22.03 -10.75
N GLN A 200 -0.35 -23.04 -10.09
CA GLN A 200 0.20 -24.21 -10.77
C GLN A 200 -0.89 -24.97 -11.53
N HIS A 201 -2.05 -25.20 -10.89
CA HIS A 201 -3.18 -25.88 -11.51
C HIS A 201 -3.71 -25.12 -12.74
N PHE A 202 -3.76 -23.78 -12.67
CA PHE A 202 -4.13 -22.96 -13.83
C PHE A 202 -3.17 -23.15 -15.00
N VAL A 203 -1.86 -23.20 -14.72
CA VAL A 203 -0.85 -23.48 -15.75
C VAL A 203 -1.04 -24.88 -16.33
N THR A 204 -1.38 -25.88 -15.52
CA THR A 204 -1.67 -27.26 -15.97
C THR A 204 -2.86 -27.28 -16.92
N LEU A 205 -4.01 -26.71 -16.53
CA LEU A 205 -5.23 -26.71 -17.34
C LEU A 205 -5.10 -25.86 -18.61
N SER A 206 -4.61 -24.62 -18.48
CA SER A 206 -4.46 -23.71 -19.63
C SER A 206 -3.29 -24.07 -20.55
N LYS A 207 -2.33 -24.87 -20.06
CA LYS A 207 -1.05 -25.15 -20.72
C LYS A 207 -0.34 -23.86 -21.15
N CYS A 208 -0.46 -22.79 -20.35
CA CYS A 208 0.10 -21.46 -20.61
C CYS A 208 0.96 -21.01 -19.41
N LYS A 209 2.25 -20.77 -19.64
CA LYS A 209 3.19 -20.25 -18.64
C LYS A 209 3.37 -18.73 -18.76
N THR A 210 3.36 -18.21 -19.99
CA THR A 210 3.68 -16.81 -20.28
C THR A 210 2.46 -16.00 -20.77
N GLY A 211 2.54 -14.68 -20.64
CA GLY A 211 1.50 -13.78 -21.17
C GLY A 211 1.30 -13.89 -22.69
N LYS A 212 2.39 -14.09 -23.44
CA LYS A 212 2.37 -14.31 -24.90
C LYS A 212 1.64 -15.62 -25.24
N GLN A 213 1.89 -16.70 -24.49
CA GLN A 213 1.18 -17.98 -24.65
C GLN A 213 -0.32 -17.85 -24.35
N LEU A 214 -0.69 -17.10 -23.30
CA LEU A 214 -2.09 -16.82 -23.00
C LEU A 214 -2.79 -16.12 -24.17
N LEU A 215 -2.15 -15.10 -24.76
CA LEU A 215 -2.69 -14.38 -25.92
C LEU A 215 -2.85 -15.29 -27.15
N ARG A 216 -1.87 -16.17 -27.40
CA ARG A 216 -1.90 -17.11 -28.54
C ARG A 216 -2.97 -18.19 -28.37
N LYS A 217 -3.09 -18.80 -27.19
CA LYS A 217 -4.03 -19.91 -26.93
C LYS A 217 -5.44 -19.44 -26.60
N HIS A 218 -5.60 -18.25 -26.04
CA HIS A 218 -6.89 -17.68 -25.66
C HIS A 218 -7.11 -16.33 -26.36
N PRO A 219 -7.25 -16.33 -27.71
CA PRO A 219 -7.57 -15.10 -28.41
C PRO A 219 -8.95 -14.57 -27.98
N PRO A 220 -9.18 -13.24 -28.06
CA PRO A 220 -10.47 -12.64 -27.71
C PRO A 220 -11.61 -13.30 -28.49
N LEU A 221 -12.75 -13.51 -27.84
CA LEU A 221 -13.91 -14.08 -28.52
C LEU A 221 -14.48 -13.09 -29.55
N LYS A 222 -14.93 -13.65 -30.68
CA LYS A 222 -15.76 -12.90 -31.63
C LYS A 222 -17.16 -12.75 -31.06
N LYS A 223 -17.88 -11.68 -31.46
CA LYS A 223 -19.26 -11.44 -31.01
C LYS A 223 -20.19 -12.62 -31.29
N GLU A 224 -20.06 -13.26 -32.45
CA GLU A 224 -20.82 -14.46 -32.84
C GLU A 224 -20.62 -15.61 -31.85
N GLN A 225 -19.40 -15.81 -31.35
CA GLN A 225 -19.09 -16.85 -30.38
C GLN A 225 -19.71 -16.52 -29.02
N ILE A 226 -19.70 -15.25 -28.62
CA ILE A 226 -20.35 -14.80 -27.38
C ILE A 226 -21.86 -15.06 -27.46
N THR A 227 -22.48 -14.72 -28.60
CA THR A 227 -23.92 -14.99 -28.84
C THR A 227 -24.22 -16.48 -28.82
N ALA A 228 -23.43 -17.31 -29.51
CA ALA A 228 -23.59 -18.76 -29.53
C ALA A 228 -23.50 -19.37 -28.11
N ILE A 229 -22.60 -18.86 -27.26
CA ILE A 229 -22.48 -19.28 -25.86
C ILE A 229 -23.72 -18.87 -25.06
N SER A 230 -24.24 -17.65 -25.25
CA SER A 230 -25.45 -17.21 -24.53
C SER A 230 -26.71 -17.96 -24.96
N GLU A 231 -26.77 -18.42 -26.21
CA GLU A 231 -27.90 -19.17 -26.76
C GLU A 231 -27.76 -20.69 -26.57
N ASN A 232 -26.65 -21.16 -25.95
CA ASN A 232 -26.30 -22.58 -25.87
C ASN A 232 -26.38 -23.29 -27.24
N ALA A 233 -25.94 -22.60 -28.30
CA ALA A 233 -25.92 -23.16 -29.64
C ALA A 233 -25.05 -24.44 -29.69
N PRO A 234 -25.33 -25.40 -30.59
CA PRO A 234 -24.58 -26.66 -30.65
C PRO A 234 -23.10 -26.48 -31.02
N ASN A 235 -22.73 -25.34 -31.63
CA ASN A 235 -21.35 -24.95 -31.93
C ASN A 235 -20.74 -24.00 -30.89
N ALA A 236 -21.42 -23.79 -29.75
CA ALA A 236 -20.89 -22.99 -28.66
C ALA A 236 -19.61 -23.61 -28.10
N ILE A 237 -18.68 -22.76 -27.68
CA ILE A 237 -17.45 -23.21 -27.05
C ILE A 237 -17.81 -23.77 -25.67
N VAL A 238 -17.63 -25.08 -25.49
CA VAL A 238 -17.78 -25.75 -24.20
C VAL A 238 -16.44 -25.76 -23.47
N VAL A 239 -16.43 -25.28 -22.23
CA VAL A 239 -15.24 -25.36 -21.38
C VAL A 239 -15.24 -26.72 -20.68
N THR A 240 -14.17 -27.48 -20.85
CA THR A 240 -13.93 -28.76 -20.17
C THR A 240 -12.51 -28.76 -19.59
N ALA A 241 -12.15 -29.76 -18.78
CA ALA A 241 -10.80 -29.86 -18.24
C ALA A 241 -9.75 -29.99 -19.37
N ASP A 242 -10.05 -30.77 -20.41
CA ASP A 242 -9.15 -30.98 -21.55
C ASP A 242 -9.09 -29.77 -22.50
N HIS A 243 -10.22 -29.05 -22.64
CA HIS A 243 -10.37 -27.88 -23.49
C HIS A 243 -10.61 -26.62 -22.65
N PHE A 244 -9.76 -26.42 -21.63
CA PHE A 244 -9.90 -25.32 -20.71
C PHE A 244 -9.68 -23.97 -21.43
N ARG A 245 -10.67 -23.08 -21.38
CA ARG A 245 -10.62 -21.79 -22.07
C ARG A 245 -11.18 -20.66 -21.22
N VAL A 246 -10.50 -19.51 -21.26
CA VAL A 246 -10.88 -18.29 -20.56
C VAL A 246 -10.88 -17.11 -21.54
N ASP A 247 -11.87 -16.22 -21.42
CA ASP A 247 -11.85 -14.92 -22.10
C ASP A 247 -11.32 -13.83 -21.15
N PHE A 248 -10.18 -13.25 -21.51
CA PHE A 248 -9.50 -12.21 -20.73
C PHE A 248 -10.05 -10.78 -20.97
N GLU A 249 -10.89 -10.57 -21.99
CA GLU A 249 -11.52 -9.29 -22.30
C GLU A 249 -12.91 -9.17 -21.68
N GLU A 250 -13.66 -10.27 -21.66
CA GLU A 250 -14.98 -10.33 -21.02
C GLU A 250 -14.90 -10.21 -19.50
N SER A 251 -16.02 -9.93 -18.83
CA SER A 251 -16.06 -9.89 -17.37
C SER A 251 -15.77 -11.27 -16.76
N TRP A 252 -14.86 -11.36 -15.78
CA TRP A 252 -14.56 -12.64 -15.12
C TRP A 252 -15.78 -13.17 -14.35
N LYS A 253 -16.44 -12.29 -13.59
CA LYS A 253 -17.56 -12.66 -12.72
C LYS A 253 -18.91 -12.69 -13.44
N LYS A 254 -19.04 -12.04 -14.59
CA LYS A 254 -20.34 -11.88 -15.30
C LYS A 254 -20.41 -12.60 -16.65
N GLY A 255 -19.28 -12.93 -17.26
CA GLY A 255 -19.26 -13.61 -18.55
C GLY A 255 -19.58 -15.10 -18.38
N LEU A 256 -20.55 -15.62 -19.13
CA LEU A 256 -21.01 -17.02 -19.04
C LEU A 256 -19.88 -18.03 -19.26
N LEU A 257 -19.06 -17.83 -20.30
CA LEU A 257 -17.88 -18.69 -20.55
C LEU A 257 -16.94 -18.70 -19.33
N ASN A 258 -16.67 -17.54 -18.75
CA ASN A 258 -15.74 -17.40 -17.63
C ASN A 258 -16.30 -17.97 -16.33
N GLN A 259 -17.62 -17.89 -16.11
CA GLN A 259 -18.28 -18.56 -14.99
C GLN A 259 -18.18 -20.07 -15.14
N ASN A 260 -18.43 -20.61 -16.33
CA ASN A 260 -18.26 -22.04 -16.61
C ASN A 260 -16.78 -22.46 -16.40
N ALA A 261 -15.83 -21.70 -16.93
CA ALA A 261 -14.40 -21.95 -16.70
C ALA A 261 -14.01 -21.91 -15.22
N ARG A 262 -14.59 -21.02 -14.41
CA ARG A 262 -14.39 -20.98 -12.96
C ARG A 262 -14.90 -22.27 -12.30
N THR A 263 -16.09 -22.73 -12.66
CA THR A 263 -16.67 -23.98 -12.13
C THR A 263 -15.81 -25.19 -12.49
N ILE A 264 -15.49 -25.37 -13.77
CA ILE A 264 -14.64 -26.47 -14.27
C ILE A 264 -13.25 -26.46 -13.60
N PHE A 265 -12.68 -25.27 -13.40
CA PHE A 265 -11.40 -25.15 -12.68
C PHE A 265 -11.51 -25.68 -11.25
N VAL A 266 -12.53 -25.24 -10.50
CA VAL A 266 -12.69 -25.61 -9.09
C VAL A 266 -12.96 -27.11 -8.93
N GLU A 267 -13.83 -27.67 -9.77
CA GLU A 267 -14.11 -29.11 -9.79
C GLU A 267 -12.86 -29.92 -10.11
N ASN A 268 -12.13 -29.56 -11.18
CA ASN A 268 -10.90 -30.27 -11.55
C ASN A 268 -9.80 -30.11 -10.49
N PHE A 269 -9.70 -28.95 -9.85
CA PHE A 269 -8.75 -28.72 -8.76
C PHE A 269 -9.03 -29.63 -7.56
N LEU A 270 -10.30 -29.76 -7.17
CA LEU A 270 -10.70 -30.65 -6.07
C LEU A 270 -10.42 -32.12 -6.40
N LEU A 271 -10.74 -32.56 -7.63
CA LEU A 271 -10.41 -33.89 -8.11
C LEU A 271 -8.89 -34.14 -8.11
N ALA A 272 -8.09 -33.16 -8.53
CA ALA A 272 -6.64 -33.25 -8.50
C ALA A 272 -6.11 -33.41 -7.06
N VAL A 273 -6.64 -32.63 -6.10
CA VAL A 273 -6.28 -32.76 -4.68
C VAL A 273 -6.67 -34.13 -4.13
N GLN A 274 -7.87 -34.63 -4.44
CA GLN A 274 -8.30 -35.99 -4.07
C GLN A 274 -7.40 -37.07 -4.67
N GLY A 275 -6.94 -36.87 -5.90
CA GLY A 275 -5.95 -37.72 -6.57
C GLY A 275 -4.52 -37.59 -6.02
N GLY A 276 -4.31 -36.86 -4.91
CA GLY A 276 -3.01 -36.70 -4.27
C GLY A 276 -2.13 -35.60 -4.86
N MET A 277 -2.60 -34.84 -5.88
CA MET A 277 -1.89 -33.64 -6.30
C MET A 277 -1.86 -32.62 -5.15
N TYR A 278 -0.74 -31.93 -4.98
CA TYR A 278 -0.54 -30.93 -3.92
C TYR A 278 -0.52 -31.49 -2.49
N SER A 279 -0.33 -32.81 -2.32
CA SER A 279 -0.15 -33.47 -1.01
C SER A 279 1.11 -33.04 -0.25
N TYR A 280 2.14 -32.55 -0.95
CA TYR A 280 3.40 -32.11 -0.32
C TYR A 280 3.83 -30.69 -0.72
N PRO A 281 3.89 -29.73 0.22
CA PRO A 281 3.20 -29.75 1.52
C PRO A 281 1.66 -29.73 1.32
N PRO A 282 0.88 -30.36 2.22
CA PRO A 282 -0.55 -30.49 2.05
C PRO A 282 -1.26 -29.14 2.18
N ILE A 283 -2.34 -28.97 1.42
CA ILE A 283 -3.28 -27.85 1.62
C ILE A 283 -4.16 -28.22 2.81
N THR A 284 -4.34 -27.28 3.74
CA THR A 284 -5.16 -27.53 4.92
C THR A 284 -6.63 -27.77 4.51
N PRO A 285 -7.33 -28.77 5.07
CA PRO A 285 -8.68 -29.14 4.62
C PRO A 285 -9.71 -28.00 4.70
N ASP A 286 -9.54 -27.07 5.64
CA ASP A 286 -10.38 -25.88 5.82
C ASP A 286 -10.28 -24.87 4.66
N LEU A 287 -9.27 -25.01 3.79
CA LEU A 287 -9.09 -24.18 2.60
C LEU A 287 -9.56 -24.87 1.31
N LEU A 288 -9.96 -26.14 1.38
CA LEU A 288 -10.38 -26.95 0.23
C LEU A 288 -11.89 -26.84 -0.05
N PHE A 289 -12.50 -25.69 0.25
CA PHE A 289 -13.87 -25.39 -0.15
C PHE A 289 -13.89 -24.74 -1.53
N ALA A 290 -14.91 -25.10 -2.33
CA ALA A 290 -15.11 -24.57 -3.69
C ALA A 290 -15.06 -23.03 -3.73
N ASP A 291 -15.67 -22.38 -2.73
CA ASP A 291 -15.69 -20.91 -2.62
C ASP A 291 -14.30 -20.33 -2.36
N GLN A 292 -13.51 -20.92 -1.46
CA GLN A 292 -12.15 -20.44 -1.13
C GLN A 292 -11.18 -20.61 -2.31
N ILE A 293 -11.29 -21.74 -3.03
CA ILE A 293 -10.52 -22.01 -4.26
C ILE A 293 -10.92 -21.01 -5.34
N GLY A 294 -12.22 -20.82 -5.55
CA GLY A 294 -12.76 -19.89 -6.53
C GLY A 294 -12.38 -18.44 -6.24
N ASP A 295 -12.43 -17.98 -4.99
CA ASP A 295 -11.98 -16.64 -4.58
C ASP A 295 -10.47 -16.45 -4.76
N THR A 296 -9.70 -17.50 -4.49
CA THR A 296 -8.26 -17.49 -4.73
C THR A 296 -7.95 -17.39 -6.23
N LEU A 297 -8.69 -18.12 -7.06
CA LEU A 297 -8.61 -18.01 -8.52
C LEU A 297 -9.02 -16.62 -9.01
N ASP A 298 -10.13 -16.06 -8.52
CA ASP A 298 -10.59 -14.70 -8.87
C ASP A 298 -9.48 -13.65 -8.66
N ARG A 299 -8.76 -13.73 -7.55
CA ARG A 299 -7.61 -12.85 -7.27
C ARG A 299 -6.46 -13.11 -8.26
N HIS A 300 -6.19 -14.37 -8.59
CA HIS A 300 -5.17 -14.73 -9.58
C HIS A 300 -5.51 -14.21 -10.98
N MET A 301 -6.78 -14.23 -11.38
CA MET A 301 -7.26 -13.76 -12.67
C MET A 301 -6.95 -12.28 -12.92
N ASN A 302 -6.90 -11.43 -11.88
CA ASN A 302 -6.45 -10.03 -12.03
C ASN A 302 -4.99 -9.93 -12.51
N THR A 303 -4.14 -10.86 -12.07
CA THR A 303 -2.73 -10.94 -12.48
C THR A 303 -2.63 -11.46 -13.91
N LEU A 304 -3.36 -12.51 -14.26
CA LEU A 304 -3.37 -13.07 -15.60
C LEU A 304 -3.92 -12.07 -16.63
N ARG A 305 -5.02 -11.36 -16.33
CA ARG A 305 -5.54 -10.27 -17.18
C ARG A 305 -4.56 -9.12 -17.37
N ARG A 306 -3.75 -8.81 -16.34
CA ARG A 306 -2.67 -7.83 -16.48
C ARG A 306 -1.59 -8.35 -17.44
N ARG A 307 -1.11 -9.58 -17.25
CA ARG A 307 -0.11 -10.21 -18.14
C ARG A 307 -0.61 -10.31 -19.57
N TYR A 308 -1.88 -10.68 -19.76
CA TYR A 308 -2.54 -10.75 -21.06
C TYR A 308 -2.58 -9.37 -21.74
N ARG A 309 -2.99 -8.31 -21.02
CA ARG A 309 -2.99 -6.94 -21.56
C ARG A 309 -1.58 -6.43 -21.86
N ASP A 310 -0.62 -6.73 -21.00
CA ASP A 310 0.78 -6.38 -21.20
C ASP A 310 1.36 -7.12 -22.43
N ALA A 311 0.95 -8.36 -22.71
CA ALA A 311 1.32 -9.08 -23.92
C ALA A 311 0.59 -8.56 -25.18
N LYS A 312 -0.70 -8.22 -25.07
CA LYS A 312 -1.51 -7.66 -26.17
C LYS A 312 -1.05 -6.26 -26.58
N LYS A 313 -0.60 -5.47 -25.60
CA LYS A 313 -0.12 -4.10 -25.78
C LYS A 313 1.15 -3.94 -24.94
N PRO A 314 2.31 -4.38 -25.45
CA PRO A 314 3.57 -4.21 -24.74
C PRO A 314 3.79 -2.74 -24.41
N LYS A 315 4.21 -2.48 -23.18
CA LYS A 315 4.50 -1.12 -22.73
C LYS A 315 5.79 -0.66 -23.37
N SER A 316 5.90 0.64 -23.63
CA SER A 316 7.19 1.21 -23.99
C SER A 316 8.16 1.11 -22.82
N SER A 317 9.46 0.96 -23.11
CA SER A 317 10.53 0.94 -22.11
C SER A 317 10.43 2.11 -21.12
N THR A 318 10.10 3.32 -21.62
CA THR A 318 9.86 4.50 -20.80
C THR A 318 8.70 4.33 -19.81
N GLN A 319 7.60 3.70 -20.23
CA GLN A 319 6.44 3.47 -19.37
C GLN A 319 6.76 2.42 -18.30
N ASP A 320 7.56 1.41 -18.62
CA ASP A 320 8.01 0.42 -17.65
C ASP A 320 8.99 1.00 -16.64
N ALA A 321 9.92 1.85 -17.06
CA ALA A 321 10.78 2.61 -16.15
C ALA A 321 9.94 3.48 -15.20
N LYS A 322 8.94 4.22 -15.71
CA LYS A 322 8.00 4.99 -14.89
C LYS A 322 7.22 4.12 -13.90
N ASN A 323 6.70 2.97 -14.35
CA ASN A 323 5.97 2.03 -13.49
C ASN A 323 6.88 1.44 -12.40
N ALA A 324 8.12 1.11 -12.73
CA ALA A 324 9.11 0.62 -11.79
C ALA A 324 9.44 1.67 -10.72
N ILE A 325 9.61 2.93 -11.12
CA ILE A 325 9.80 4.07 -10.19
C ILE A 325 8.59 4.19 -9.25
N LEU A 326 7.38 4.23 -9.79
CA LEU A 326 6.16 4.32 -8.97
C LEU A 326 5.99 3.11 -8.03
N SER A 327 6.35 1.91 -8.49
CA SER A 327 6.34 0.70 -7.65
C SER A 327 7.32 0.81 -6.49
N ARG A 328 8.55 1.25 -6.75
CA ARG A 328 9.56 1.51 -5.71
C ARG A 328 9.07 2.57 -4.73
N MET A 329 8.47 3.66 -5.20
CA MET A 329 7.90 4.70 -4.33
C MET A 329 6.80 4.15 -3.42
N ARG A 330 5.88 3.31 -3.94
CA ARG A 330 4.84 2.68 -3.13
C ARG A 330 5.41 1.73 -2.08
N SER A 331 6.36 0.88 -2.47
CA SER A 331 7.03 -0.03 -1.54
C SER A 331 7.72 0.73 -0.41
N ARG A 332 8.43 1.82 -0.73
CA ARG A 332 9.08 2.68 0.28
C ARG A 332 8.09 3.30 1.25
N ARG A 333 6.96 3.80 0.74
CA ARG A 333 5.88 4.33 1.58
C ARG A 333 5.33 3.26 2.54
N GLY A 334 5.24 2.01 2.09
CA GLY A 334 4.88 0.86 2.93
C GLY A 334 5.88 0.66 4.06
N THR A 335 7.16 0.52 3.73
CA THR A 335 8.24 0.35 4.72
C THR A 335 8.31 1.51 5.72
N LEU A 336 8.11 2.75 5.26
CA LEU A 336 8.11 3.94 6.13
C LEU A 336 6.92 3.94 7.10
N TYR A 337 5.76 3.50 6.65
CA TYR A 337 4.60 3.34 7.52
C TYR A 337 4.87 2.26 8.58
N GLU A 338 5.36 1.10 8.15
CA GLU A 338 5.70 -0.02 9.04
C GLU A 338 6.78 0.35 10.06
N SER A 339 7.82 1.11 9.67
CA SER A 339 8.87 1.54 10.58
C SER A 339 8.34 2.47 11.67
N ARG A 340 7.44 3.40 11.32
CA ARG A 340 6.80 4.31 12.29
C ARG A 340 5.92 3.56 13.27
N VAL A 341 5.09 2.64 12.78
CA VAL A 341 4.25 1.78 13.63
C VAL A 341 5.12 0.95 14.56
N THR A 342 6.18 0.32 14.04
CA THR A 342 7.12 -0.48 14.84
C THR A 342 7.79 0.35 15.92
N CYS A 343 8.25 1.56 15.59
CA CYS A 343 8.85 2.49 16.54
C CYS A 343 7.88 2.83 17.69
N CYS A 344 6.63 3.17 17.37
CA CYS A 344 5.63 3.49 18.40
C CYS A 344 5.34 2.29 19.31
N ILE A 345 5.22 1.07 18.75
CA ILE A 345 4.99 -0.15 19.54
C ILE A 345 6.14 -0.39 20.52
N ARG A 346 7.38 -0.31 20.04
CA ARG A 346 8.57 -0.63 20.85
C ARG A 346 8.76 0.33 22.02
N ARG A 347 8.40 1.59 21.82
CA ARG A 347 8.50 2.63 22.84
C ARG A 347 7.25 2.76 23.72
N GLY A 348 6.30 1.82 23.63
CA GLY A 348 5.07 1.85 24.43
C GLY A 348 4.11 2.99 24.08
N LEU A 349 4.20 3.56 22.88
CA LEU A 349 3.43 4.73 22.47
C LEU A 349 2.08 4.30 21.87
N ALA A 350 1.24 3.64 22.67
CA ALA A 350 -0.03 3.05 22.25
C ALA A 350 -1.00 4.06 21.61
N SER A 351 -1.11 5.24 22.21
CA SER A 351 -1.93 6.34 21.68
C SER A 351 -1.53 6.72 20.25
N HIS A 352 -0.23 6.72 19.95
CA HIS A 352 0.33 7.02 18.63
C HIS A 352 0.12 5.88 17.63
N VAL A 353 0.16 4.62 18.08
CA VAL A 353 -0.22 3.47 17.23
C VAL A 353 -1.67 3.60 16.77
N ARG A 354 -2.57 4.05 17.65
CA ARG A 354 -3.97 4.32 17.29
C ARG A 354 -4.10 5.42 16.24
N LEU A 355 -3.35 6.51 16.36
CA LEU A 355 -3.32 7.54 15.31
C LEU A 355 -2.81 6.97 13.98
N LEU A 356 -1.71 6.21 13.98
CA LEU A 356 -1.14 5.60 12.78
C LEU A 356 -2.06 4.55 12.15
N SER A 357 -2.96 3.91 12.92
CA SER A 357 -3.97 2.98 12.39
C SER A 357 -4.96 3.63 11.41
N LEU A 358 -5.17 4.94 11.56
CA LEU A 358 -6.03 5.73 10.68
C LEU A 358 -5.32 6.12 9.37
N LEU A 359 -4.03 5.80 9.26
CA LEU A 359 -3.22 6.07 8.09
C LEU A 359 -3.01 4.82 7.25
N SER A 360 -2.58 5.06 6.01
CA SER A 360 -2.14 4.01 5.09
C SER A 360 -0.77 4.40 4.53
N PRO A 361 -0.05 3.47 3.90
CA PRO A 361 1.15 3.80 3.14
C PRO A 361 0.95 4.97 2.16
N ALA A 362 -0.23 5.10 1.55
CA ALA A 362 -0.50 6.19 0.61
C ALA A 362 -0.46 7.60 1.25
N HIS A 363 -0.62 7.68 2.58
CA HIS A 363 -0.60 8.93 3.35
C HIS A 363 0.81 9.30 3.82
N MET A 364 1.79 8.41 3.65
CA MET A 364 3.18 8.70 3.94
C MET A 364 3.75 9.68 2.90
N SER A 365 4.75 10.47 3.29
CA SER A 365 5.40 11.40 2.37
C SER A 365 5.97 10.68 1.14
N GLY A 366 5.93 11.34 -0.01
CA GLY A 366 6.62 10.85 -1.19
C GLY A 366 8.12 11.00 -0.98
N ASP A 367 8.85 9.87 -0.98
CA ASP A 367 10.31 9.89 -1.03
C ASP A 367 10.73 9.75 -2.48
N GLU A 368 11.14 10.86 -3.07
CA GLU A 368 11.89 10.83 -4.32
C GLU A 368 13.32 10.42 -3.95
N THR A 369 13.77 9.29 -4.49
CA THR A 369 15.22 9.11 -4.62
C THR A 369 15.71 10.20 -5.54
N ASP A 370 16.90 10.75 -5.27
CA ASP A 370 17.63 11.55 -6.25
C ASP A 370 17.46 10.88 -7.60
N SER A 371 16.66 11.53 -8.44
CA SER A 371 16.33 11.01 -9.75
C SER A 371 17.64 10.88 -10.50
N VAL A 372 17.64 9.97 -11.46
CA VAL A 372 18.75 9.76 -12.40
C VAL A 372 19.07 11.05 -13.23
N SER A 373 18.36 12.14 -12.96
CA SER A 373 18.54 13.49 -13.49
C SER A 373 19.91 14.12 -13.21
N ASP A 374 20.73 13.57 -12.31
CA ASP A 374 22.08 14.09 -12.08
C ASP A 374 23.12 13.46 -13.04
N GLY A 375 22.66 12.76 -14.08
CA GLY A 375 23.51 12.22 -15.16
C GLY A 375 23.42 10.70 -15.25
N GLU A 376 22.42 10.21 -15.98
CA GLU A 376 22.16 8.79 -16.27
C GLU A 376 23.31 8.07 -17.00
N HIS A 377 24.37 8.78 -17.40
CA HIS A 377 25.44 8.22 -18.22
C HIS A 377 26.67 7.72 -17.45
N HIS A 378 26.88 8.06 -16.17
CA HIS A 378 28.16 7.76 -15.50
C HIS A 378 28.06 7.21 -14.07
N ARG A 379 26.98 6.54 -13.69
CA ARG A 379 27.09 5.59 -12.56
C ARG A 379 27.40 4.21 -13.12
N PRO A 380 28.70 3.83 -13.23
CA PRO A 380 29.06 2.48 -13.61
C PRO A 380 28.28 1.51 -12.75
N ARG A 381 27.59 0.61 -13.42
CA ARG A 381 26.65 -0.34 -12.87
C ARG A 381 27.41 -1.20 -11.85
N ARG A 382 27.32 -0.83 -10.56
CA ARG A 382 27.78 -1.63 -9.42
C ARG A 382 29.23 -2.12 -9.53
N VAL A 383 30.18 -1.31 -9.09
CA VAL A 383 31.18 -1.88 -8.18
C VAL A 383 30.53 -1.85 -6.82
N ALA A 384 30.29 -3.02 -6.21
CA ALA A 384 29.69 -3.15 -4.88
C ALA A 384 30.60 -2.63 -3.74
N ALA A 385 31.65 -1.88 -4.09
CA ALA A 385 32.54 -1.23 -3.17
C ALA A 385 31.77 -0.11 -2.46
N GLN A 386 31.47 -0.38 -1.18
CA GLN A 386 31.18 0.57 -0.12
C GLN A 386 30.30 1.75 -0.56
N LYS A 387 29.00 1.64 -0.31
CA LYS A 387 28.15 2.84 -0.20
C LYS A 387 28.62 3.62 1.02
N GLU A 388 29.70 4.39 0.88
CA GLU A 388 30.25 5.25 1.94
C GLU A 388 29.24 6.31 2.37
N HIS A 389 28.29 6.66 1.49
CA HIS A 389 27.27 7.65 1.79
C HIS A 389 25.91 6.99 2.04
N ALA A 390 25.34 7.28 3.21
CA ALA A 390 23.95 6.96 3.51
C ALA A 390 23.05 7.53 2.40
N ALA A 391 22.19 6.68 1.85
CA ALA A 391 21.31 7.11 0.76
C ALA A 391 20.43 8.28 1.23
N LEU A 392 20.60 9.44 0.58
CA LEU A 392 19.79 10.64 0.80
C LEU A 392 18.46 10.50 0.05
N TYR A 393 17.37 10.90 0.70
CA TYR A 393 16.02 10.90 0.11
C TYR A 393 15.41 12.27 0.24
N ARG A 394 14.87 12.77 -0.87
CA ARG A 394 14.17 14.04 -0.89
C ARG A 394 12.73 13.80 -0.46
N ILE A 395 12.35 14.37 0.68
CA ILE A 395 10.98 14.35 1.16
C ILE A 395 10.18 15.41 0.43
N VAL A 396 9.08 15.00 -0.18
CA VAL A 396 8.06 15.92 -0.70
C VAL A 396 7.02 16.15 0.39
N ASP A 397 6.89 17.40 0.83
CA ASP A 397 5.86 17.80 1.78
C ASP A 397 4.46 17.70 1.17
N VAL A 398 3.49 17.29 1.98
CA VAL A 398 2.12 17.06 1.53
C VAL A 398 1.27 18.29 1.88
N PRO A 399 0.59 18.94 0.93
CA PRO A 399 -0.08 20.23 1.18
C PRO A 399 -1.16 20.22 2.27
N TRP A 400 -1.76 19.07 2.53
CA TRP A 400 -2.83 18.91 3.52
C TRP A 400 -2.31 18.74 4.95
N ARG A 401 -1.05 18.35 5.15
CA ARG A 401 -0.52 17.96 6.45
C ARG A 401 -0.14 19.19 7.28
N SER A 402 -0.53 19.23 8.55
CA SER A 402 -0.08 20.30 9.46
C SER A 402 1.43 20.22 9.74
N ALA A 403 2.00 21.32 10.20
CA ALA A 403 3.40 21.36 10.61
C ALA A 403 3.64 20.45 11.83
N GLU A 404 2.76 20.49 12.83
CA GLU A 404 2.82 19.66 14.04
C GLU A 404 2.82 18.17 13.71
N PHE A 405 1.87 17.72 12.87
CA PHE A 405 1.81 16.32 12.47
C PHE A 405 3.01 15.91 11.62
N THR A 406 3.56 16.83 10.83
CA THR A 406 4.80 16.59 10.08
C THR A 406 5.99 16.40 11.03
N THR A 407 6.12 17.27 12.03
CA THR A 407 7.13 17.17 13.09
C THR A 407 7.01 15.85 13.84
N PHE A 408 5.80 15.49 14.30
CA PHE A 408 5.53 14.21 14.95
C PHE A 408 6.03 13.00 14.13
N LEU A 409 5.69 12.93 12.84
CA LEU A 409 6.11 11.83 11.98
C LEU A 409 7.63 11.81 11.76
N ARG A 410 8.28 12.98 11.70
CA ARG A 410 9.74 13.11 11.56
C ARG A 410 10.47 12.76 12.86
N THR A 411 9.92 13.10 14.01
CA THR A 411 10.43 12.68 15.32
C THR A 411 10.35 11.16 15.46
N THR A 412 9.23 10.56 15.05
CA THR A 412 9.10 9.09 14.99
C THR A 412 10.15 8.45 14.07
N ASP A 413 10.42 9.09 12.91
CA ASP A 413 11.49 8.62 12.03
C ASP A 413 12.86 8.70 12.71
N ALA A 414 13.15 9.77 13.46
CA ALA A 414 14.41 9.92 14.20
C ALA A 414 14.57 8.85 15.29
N MET A 415 13.53 8.65 16.11
CA MET A 415 13.50 7.59 17.13
C MET A 415 13.74 6.21 16.51
N TYR A 416 13.15 5.91 15.35
CA TYR A 416 13.41 4.65 14.64
C TYR A 416 14.87 4.52 14.18
N ARG A 417 15.56 5.63 13.86
CA ARG A 417 17.00 5.61 13.55
C ARG A 417 17.82 5.30 14.77
N ASP A 418 17.50 5.91 15.90
CA ASP A 418 18.21 5.68 17.16
C ASP A 418 18.05 4.23 17.60
N ASP A 419 16.81 3.72 17.56
CA ASP A 419 16.43 2.32 17.77
C ASP A 419 17.21 1.33 16.88
N TRP A 420 17.53 1.74 15.65
CA TRP A 420 18.30 0.93 14.70
C TRP A 420 19.81 1.10 14.88
N ALA A 421 20.28 2.27 15.31
CA ALA A 421 21.70 2.54 15.54
C ALA A 421 22.20 1.85 16.81
N ASP A 422 21.34 1.79 17.84
CA ASP A 422 21.61 1.08 19.07
C ASP A 422 21.82 -0.42 18.81
N LYS A 423 22.95 -0.95 19.28
CA LYS A 423 23.30 -2.36 19.13
C LYS A 423 22.34 -3.26 19.90
N LEU A 424 21.88 -2.81 21.07
CA LEU A 424 20.87 -3.52 21.87
C LEU A 424 19.48 -3.37 21.22
N GLY A 425 19.19 -2.16 20.74
CA GLY A 425 18.03 -1.84 19.93
C GLY A 425 17.87 -2.73 18.69
N ARG A 426 18.95 -3.04 17.95
CA ARG A 426 18.90 -3.94 16.78
C ARG A 426 18.41 -5.34 17.13
N ALA A 427 18.94 -5.93 18.20
CA ALA A 427 18.48 -7.24 18.67
C ALA A 427 16.99 -7.20 19.02
N GLY A 428 16.53 -6.11 19.65
CA GLY A 428 15.10 -5.87 19.93
C GLY A 428 14.24 -5.71 18.67
N ILE A 429 14.68 -4.95 17.65
CA ILE A 429 13.96 -4.80 16.36
C ILE A 429 13.77 -6.17 15.73
N VAL A 430 14.88 -6.92 15.65
CA VAL A 430 14.94 -8.23 15.03
C VAL A 430 14.01 -9.19 15.76
N ARG A 431 14.07 -9.21 17.09
CA ARG A 431 13.21 -10.06 17.93
C ARG A 431 11.74 -9.71 17.77
N VAL A 432 11.34 -8.44 17.86
CA VAL A 432 9.94 -8.02 17.68
C VAL A 432 9.42 -8.35 16.28
N GLN A 433 10.21 -8.08 15.23
CA GLN A 433 9.85 -8.46 13.86
C GLN A 433 9.78 -9.97 13.69
N GLN A 434 10.71 -10.72 14.28
CA GLN A 434 10.74 -12.18 14.21
C GLN A 434 9.55 -12.80 14.93
N THR A 435 9.19 -12.32 16.11
CA THR A 435 7.98 -12.74 16.85
C THR A 435 6.71 -12.41 16.05
N PHE A 436 6.66 -11.24 15.41
CA PHE A 436 5.54 -10.88 14.52
C PHE A 436 5.42 -11.81 13.31
N LEU A 437 6.55 -12.12 12.66
CA LEU A 437 6.61 -13.03 11.50
C LEU A 437 6.26 -14.47 11.90
N GLN A 438 6.75 -14.95 13.04
CA GLN A 438 6.41 -16.26 13.61
C GLN A 438 4.91 -16.36 13.90
N LYS A 439 4.31 -15.37 14.56
CA LYS A 439 2.86 -15.32 14.80
C LYS A 439 2.04 -15.31 13.51
N LYS A 440 2.64 -14.87 12.40
CA LYS A 440 2.02 -14.91 11.07
C LYS A 440 2.27 -16.20 10.29
N GLY A 441 2.93 -17.20 10.90
CA GLY A 441 3.28 -18.46 10.24
C GLY A 441 4.28 -18.29 9.10
N LEU A 442 4.98 -17.15 9.03
CA LEU A 442 6.00 -16.88 8.03
C LEU A 442 7.32 -17.48 8.54
N GLN A 443 7.58 -18.75 8.20
CA GLN A 443 8.84 -19.39 8.56
C GLN A 443 10.03 -18.71 7.87
N ARG A 444 10.96 -18.27 8.72
CA ARG A 444 12.39 -17.96 8.49
C ARG A 444 12.76 -17.60 7.04
N ARG A 445 12.64 -16.32 6.70
CA ARG A 445 13.85 -15.65 6.23
C ARG A 445 14.46 -15.04 7.47
N ALA A 446 15.66 -15.48 7.86
CA ALA A 446 16.44 -14.83 8.89
C ALA A 446 16.28 -13.31 8.69
N VAL A 447 15.75 -12.61 9.69
CA VAL A 447 15.66 -11.15 9.65
C VAL A 447 17.11 -10.70 9.50
N ARG A 448 17.53 -10.44 8.26
CA ARG A 448 18.93 -10.16 7.95
C ARG A 448 19.26 -8.91 8.74
N THR A 449 20.05 -9.09 9.80
CA THR A 449 20.64 -8.05 10.63
C THR A 449 21.47 -7.06 9.80
N GLY A 450 21.82 -7.42 8.56
CA GLY A 450 22.40 -6.55 7.53
C GLY A 450 21.38 -5.81 6.64
N GLY A 451 20.18 -5.50 7.14
CA GLY A 451 19.26 -4.60 6.45
C GLY A 451 19.91 -3.23 6.18
N ASN A 452 19.50 -2.56 5.10
CA ASN A 452 20.02 -1.21 4.84
C ASN A 452 19.70 -0.29 6.02
N PRO A 453 20.62 0.58 6.45
CA PRO A 453 20.35 1.56 7.48
C PRO A 453 19.11 2.40 7.14
N PRO A 454 18.37 2.87 8.17
CA PRO A 454 17.38 3.90 8.02
C PRO A 454 17.95 5.05 7.21
N ARG A 455 17.11 5.55 6.32
CA ARG A 455 17.54 6.49 5.30
C ARG A 455 17.62 7.89 5.87
N THR A 456 18.62 8.65 5.45
CA THR A 456 18.68 10.08 5.74
C THR A 456 17.72 10.79 4.81
N ARG A 457 16.80 11.56 5.39
CA ARG A 457 15.73 12.23 4.65
C ARG A 457 15.98 13.73 4.72
N VAL A 458 16.07 14.38 3.57
CA VAL A 458 16.34 15.81 3.41
C VAL A 458 15.11 16.46 2.80
N GLU A 459 14.73 17.61 3.33
CA GLU A 459 13.60 18.37 2.82
C GLU A 459 13.97 19.00 1.48
N LYS A 460 13.13 18.77 0.47
CA LYS A 460 13.21 19.52 -0.77
C LYS A 460 12.08 20.55 -0.76
N PRO A 461 12.37 21.84 -0.95
CA PRO A 461 11.30 22.80 -1.15
C PRO A 461 10.45 22.34 -2.33
N LEU A 462 9.12 22.36 -2.13
CA LEU A 462 8.18 21.95 -3.16
C LEU A 462 8.46 22.79 -4.41
N ALA A 463 8.76 22.14 -5.54
CA ALA A 463 8.76 22.86 -6.81
C ALA A 463 7.37 23.46 -6.99
N LYS A 464 7.30 24.77 -7.28
CA LYS A 464 6.04 25.54 -7.32
C LYS A 464 4.97 24.89 -8.22
N ASP A 465 5.39 24.08 -9.20
CA ASP A 465 4.52 23.48 -10.22
C ASP A 465 4.33 21.96 -10.11
N ALA A 466 4.90 21.31 -9.08
CA ALA A 466 4.76 19.87 -8.93
C ALA A 466 3.35 19.49 -8.45
N THR A 467 2.44 19.23 -9.40
CA THR A 467 1.10 18.71 -9.14
C THR A 467 1.19 17.22 -8.76
N VAL A 468 1.74 16.93 -7.58
CA VAL A 468 1.81 15.55 -7.06
C VAL A 468 0.42 15.15 -6.59
N LYS A 469 -0.13 14.06 -7.14
CA LYS A 469 -1.40 13.48 -6.64
C LYS A 469 -1.16 12.90 -5.24
N TYR A 470 -1.73 13.51 -4.22
CA TYR A 470 -1.73 13.02 -2.84
C TYR A 470 -3.08 12.42 -2.45
N THR A 471 -3.04 11.38 -1.63
CA THR A 471 -4.22 10.83 -0.95
C THR A 471 -4.32 11.47 0.43
N VAL A 472 -5.51 11.89 0.81
CA VAL A 472 -5.77 12.47 2.12
C VAL A 472 -6.50 11.44 2.98
N PRO A 473 -6.01 11.13 4.19
CA PRO A 473 -6.73 10.28 5.13
C PRO A 473 -8.08 10.90 5.54
N SER A 474 -9.06 10.05 5.81
CA SER A 474 -10.29 10.41 6.50
C SER A 474 -10.16 10.14 8.00
N CYS A 475 -11.03 10.73 8.81
CA CYS A 475 -11.18 10.47 10.24
C CYS A 475 -9.97 10.81 11.12
N LEU A 476 -9.06 11.68 10.65
CA LEU A 476 -8.00 12.21 11.54
C LEU A 476 -8.50 13.37 12.43
N PRO A 477 -7.84 13.58 13.58
CA PRO A 477 -7.90 14.80 14.39
C PRO A 477 -7.66 16.07 13.57
N ARG A 478 -8.33 17.17 13.96
CA ARG A 478 -8.33 18.43 13.20
C ARG A 478 -6.94 19.04 13.06
N ASN A 479 -6.14 19.03 14.13
CA ASN A 479 -4.76 19.50 14.11
C ASN A 479 -3.78 18.64 13.28
N CYS A 480 -4.21 17.50 12.70
CA CYS A 480 -3.42 16.78 11.69
C CYS A 480 -3.42 17.48 10.32
N TYR A 481 -4.38 18.38 10.08
CA TYR A 481 -4.54 19.06 8.79
C TYR A 481 -4.06 20.51 8.85
N LYS A 482 -3.49 21.00 7.75
CA LYS A 482 -3.15 22.41 7.60
C LYS A 482 -4.42 23.24 7.50
N ILE A 483 -4.58 24.23 8.38
CA ILE A 483 -5.79 25.08 8.47
C ILE A 483 -6.10 25.77 7.13
N ASP A 484 -5.09 26.31 6.44
CA ASP A 484 -5.30 26.97 5.14
C ASP A 484 -5.77 26.00 4.05
N TRP A 485 -5.30 24.76 4.12
CA TRP A 485 -5.75 23.72 3.21
C TRP A 485 -7.19 23.32 3.49
N LEU A 486 -7.56 23.15 4.77
CA LEU A 486 -8.95 22.91 5.17
C LEU A 486 -9.86 24.05 4.69
N ARG A 487 -9.47 25.32 4.88
CA ARG A 487 -10.24 26.49 4.44
C ARG A 487 -10.56 26.48 2.94
N LYS A 488 -9.66 25.94 2.10
CA LYS A 488 -9.86 25.80 0.65
C LYS A 488 -10.81 24.67 0.26
N LEU A 489 -11.05 23.69 1.14
CA LEU A 489 -12.00 22.63 0.87
C LEU A 489 -13.43 23.12 0.95
N GLN A 490 -14.26 22.62 0.03
CA GLN A 490 -15.72 22.77 0.06
C GLN A 490 -16.30 22.12 1.34
N PRO A 491 -17.34 22.70 1.97
CA PRO A 491 -17.90 22.19 3.22
C PRO A 491 -18.28 20.71 3.20
N TRP A 492 -19.02 20.27 2.17
CA TRP A 492 -19.44 18.87 2.03
C TRP A 492 -18.27 17.88 1.96
N ARG A 493 -17.13 18.31 1.40
CA ARG A 493 -15.92 17.48 1.32
C ARG A 493 -15.23 17.37 2.69
N ARG A 494 -15.30 18.41 3.52
CA ARG A 494 -14.84 18.34 4.92
C ARG A 494 -15.72 17.37 5.72
N THR A 495 -17.04 17.44 5.55
CA THR A 495 -17.97 16.49 6.17
C THR A 495 -17.69 15.05 5.72
N GLN A 496 -17.48 14.83 4.41
CA GLN A 496 -17.14 13.51 3.88
C GLN A 496 -15.82 12.96 4.43
N MET A 497 -14.86 13.82 4.75
CA MET A 497 -13.59 13.40 5.36
C MET A 497 -13.75 12.94 6.81
N GLY A 498 -14.88 13.23 7.48
CA GLY A 498 -15.13 12.81 8.86
C GLY A 498 -14.08 13.33 9.84
N ILE A 499 -13.58 14.56 9.64
CA ILE A 499 -12.54 15.16 10.49
C ILE A 499 -13.02 15.17 11.95
N LEU A 500 -12.20 14.67 12.85
CA LEU A 500 -12.48 14.70 14.28
C LEU A 500 -12.15 16.10 14.80
N GLU A 501 -13.11 16.80 15.38
CA GLU A 501 -12.90 18.18 15.89
C GLU A 501 -11.94 18.25 17.09
N GLN A 502 -11.65 17.13 17.71
CA GLN A 502 -10.69 17.03 18.81
C GLN A 502 -9.26 17.16 18.28
N ASP A 503 -8.43 17.89 19.01
CA ASP A 503 -7.00 17.97 18.74
C ASP A 503 -6.27 16.78 19.36
N TYR A 504 -5.27 16.29 18.63
CA TYR A 504 -4.43 15.18 19.06
C TYR A 504 -3.18 15.69 19.76
N ASP A 505 -2.83 15.07 20.88
CA ASP A 505 -1.57 15.37 21.56
C ASP A 505 -0.39 14.66 20.87
N PHE A 506 0.46 15.43 20.20
CA PHE A 506 1.67 14.94 19.53
C PHE A 506 2.89 14.83 20.46
N THR A 507 2.74 15.10 21.76
CA THR A 507 3.86 15.03 22.69
C THR A 507 4.31 13.59 22.91
N PHE A 508 5.62 13.42 23.03
CA PHE A 508 6.24 12.16 23.45
C PHE A 508 6.52 12.25 24.95
N PRO A 509 6.20 11.23 25.76
CA PRO A 509 6.55 11.22 27.18
C PRO A 509 8.05 11.47 27.36
N ALA A 510 8.42 12.42 28.21
CA ALA A 510 9.83 12.79 28.43
C ALA A 510 10.70 11.59 28.84
N ASP A 511 10.10 10.62 29.55
CA ASP A 511 10.77 9.43 30.05
C ASP A 511 10.83 8.27 29.04
N SER A 512 10.23 8.43 27.85
CA SER A 512 10.25 7.39 26.80
C SER A 512 11.64 7.18 26.18
N SER A 513 12.63 8.02 26.48
CA SER A 513 14.04 7.76 26.18
C SER A 513 14.71 6.80 27.17
N THR A 514 14.16 6.64 28.37
CA THR A 514 14.83 5.98 29.50
C THR A 514 14.15 4.67 29.92
N ALA A 515 12.88 4.47 29.55
CA ALA A 515 12.09 3.30 29.94
C ALA A 515 12.52 1.95 29.30
N MET A 516 13.57 1.91 28.47
CA MET A 516 14.10 0.63 27.95
C MET A 516 15.05 -0.09 28.92
N GLU A 517 15.43 0.52 30.06
CA GLU A 517 16.27 -0.13 31.07
C GLU A 517 15.48 -0.96 32.10
N SER A 518 14.16 -0.75 32.24
CA SER A 518 13.33 -1.56 33.12
C SER A 518 12.73 -2.74 32.37
N GLU A 519 13.23 -3.94 32.68
CA GLU A 519 12.76 -5.28 32.30
C GLU A 519 11.89 -5.36 31.04
N ASP A 520 12.48 -5.84 29.93
CA ASP A 520 11.79 -6.18 28.69
C ASP A 520 10.47 -6.90 29.03
N PRO A 521 9.29 -6.30 28.81
CA PRO A 521 8.02 -6.94 29.13
C PRO A 521 7.77 -8.21 28.28
N LEU A 522 8.62 -8.48 27.28
CA LEU A 522 8.69 -9.77 26.56
C LEU A 522 9.57 -10.82 27.25
N ALA A 523 10.44 -10.48 28.21
CA ALA A 523 11.24 -11.43 28.97
C ALA A 523 10.36 -12.30 29.90
N ASN A 524 9.30 -11.74 30.49
CA ASN A 524 8.30 -12.50 31.25
C ASN A 524 7.39 -13.41 30.37
N LEU A 525 7.63 -13.48 29.06
CA LEU A 525 6.94 -14.40 28.14
C LEU A 525 7.81 -15.61 27.75
N MET A 526 8.98 -15.80 28.37
CA MET A 526 10.00 -16.78 27.94
C MET A 526 10.30 -17.94 28.90
N ASP A 527 9.60 -18.11 30.03
CA ASP A 527 9.69 -19.35 30.82
C ASP A 527 8.81 -20.49 30.25
N ILE A 528 8.80 -20.63 28.91
CA ILE A 528 8.29 -21.83 28.24
C ILE A 528 9.46 -22.33 27.40
N GLU A 529 10.22 -23.26 27.97
CA GLU A 529 11.30 -23.96 27.28
C GLU A 529 10.75 -24.60 25.99
N PRO A 530 11.29 -24.24 24.82
CA PRO A 530 10.91 -24.92 23.59
C PRO A 530 11.52 -26.33 23.61
N GLU A 531 10.64 -27.32 23.58
CA GLU A 531 10.98 -28.72 23.33
C GLU A 531 11.81 -28.81 22.03
N GLU A 532 13.04 -29.31 22.15
CA GLU A 532 13.96 -29.48 21.02
C GLU A 532 13.38 -30.50 20.05
N VAL A 533 12.88 -30.02 18.91
CA VAL A 533 12.50 -30.86 17.78
C VAL A 533 13.67 -30.89 16.82
N ASP A 534 14.47 -31.96 16.92
CA ASP A 534 15.45 -32.35 15.93
C ASP A 534 14.71 -32.66 14.62
N GLY A 535 14.93 -31.81 13.62
CA GLY A 535 14.30 -31.93 12.31
C GLY A 535 15.35 -31.75 11.23
N ASP A 536 15.75 -32.88 10.65
CA ASP A 536 16.77 -33.05 9.62
C ASP A 536 16.60 -32.05 8.45
N GLU A 537 17.70 -31.38 8.14
CA GLU A 537 17.88 -30.55 6.95
C GLU A 537 18.20 -31.44 5.76
N ASP A 538 17.22 -31.68 4.87
CA ASP A 538 17.51 -32.18 3.52
C ASP A 538 16.67 -31.46 2.45
N ASP A 539 17.41 -30.97 1.45
CA ASP A 539 17.05 -30.77 0.05
C ASP A 539 15.75 -30.02 -0.28
N ARG A 540 15.90 -28.70 -0.46
CA ARG A 540 14.92 -27.93 -1.24
C ARG A 540 15.59 -27.20 -2.40
N GLU A 541 15.67 -27.94 -3.50
CA GLU A 541 16.02 -27.46 -4.83
C GLU A 541 15.33 -26.13 -5.14
N GLU A 542 16.17 -25.14 -5.39
CA GLU A 542 15.81 -23.81 -5.83
C GLU A 542 15.30 -23.90 -7.27
N PHE A 543 13.99 -24.03 -7.46
CA PHE A 543 13.36 -24.00 -8.78
C PHE A 543 13.45 -22.58 -9.37
N TYR A 544 14.63 -22.28 -9.92
CA TYR A 544 14.93 -21.12 -10.73
C TYR A 544 14.15 -21.22 -12.04
N LEU A 545 12.98 -20.60 -12.10
CA LEU A 545 12.27 -20.44 -13.37
C LEU A 545 13.05 -19.42 -14.21
N GLY A 546 13.79 -19.98 -15.17
CA GLY A 546 14.76 -19.35 -16.06
C GLY A 546 14.45 -17.92 -16.46
N GLY A 547 15.52 -17.11 -16.45
CA GLY A 547 15.57 -15.91 -17.25
C GLY A 547 15.40 -16.29 -18.72
N ASP A 548 14.62 -15.48 -19.43
CA ASP A 548 14.49 -15.55 -20.88
C ASP A 548 15.88 -15.27 -21.50
N GLU A 549 16.68 -16.32 -21.71
CA GLU A 549 17.75 -16.29 -22.71
C GLU A 549 17.05 -16.41 -24.07
N GLU A 550 16.93 -15.26 -24.75
CA GLU A 550 16.59 -15.20 -26.16
C GLU A 550 17.76 -15.83 -26.93
N GLU A 551 17.68 -17.14 -27.19
CA GLU A 551 18.45 -17.76 -28.26
C GLU A 551 17.94 -17.18 -29.58
N ASP A 552 18.70 -16.22 -30.08
CA ASP A 552 18.63 -15.65 -31.42
C ASP A 552 19.04 -16.75 -32.41
N SER A 553 18.08 -17.59 -32.81
CA SER A 553 18.27 -18.50 -33.93
C SER A 553 18.27 -17.68 -35.21
N GLY A 554 19.47 -17.32 -35.67
CA GLY A 554 19.69 -16.85 -37.02
C GLY A 554 19.29 -17.92 -38.01
N ASP A 555 18.19 -17.69 -38.73
CA ASP A 555 17.85 -18.42 -39.94
C ASP A 555 18.59 -17.76 -41.10
N GLU A 556 19.67 -18.41 -41.55
CA GLU A 556 20.13 -18.36 -42.93
C GLU A 556 19.23 -19.27 -43.77
N GLU A 557 18.46 -18.70 -44.70
CA GLU A 557 18.26 -19.20 -46.07
C GLU A 557 17.69 -18.11 -46.99
#